data_AF-A0A9C9XC27-F1
#
_entry.id   AF-A0A9C9XC27-F1
#
_cell.length_a   1.000
_cell.length_b   1.000
_cell.length_c   1.000
_cell.angle_alpha   90.00
_cell.angle_beta   90.00
_cell.angle_gamma   90.00
#
_symmetry.space_group_name_H-M   'P 1'
#
loop_
_entity.id
_entity.type
_entity.pdbx_description
1 polymer ?
#
loop_
_entity_poly.entity_id
_entity_poly.type
_entity_poly.pdbx_seq_one_letter_code
_entity_poly.pdbx_strand_id
1 'polypeptide(L)'
;MAVKKKATAKKAKPKNAFYAQSGGVTAVINASACGVIETARKHKDKIGKVYAGRNGIIGALTEDLIDTSKESASAIKALRHTPSGAFGSCRFKLKSLEENQREYERLIEVFEAHNIGYFFYNGGGDSADTCHKVSQLSKKMGYPIQAIHVPKTVDNDLPITDNCPGFG
;
A
#
# COMPACT_ATOMS: atom_id res chain seq x y z
N MET A 1 35.67 40.94 -1.91
CA MET A 1 35.10 39.76 -1.22
C MET A 1 33.88 39.28 -2.01
N ALA A 2 33.95 38.11 -2.64
CA ALA A 2 32.83 37.54 -3.39
C ALA A 2 31.97 36.67 -2.46
N VAL A 3 30.72 37.08 -2.23
CA VAL A 3 29.76 36.33 -1.44
C VAL A 3 29.31 35.12 -2.27
N LYS A 4 29.82 33.92 -1.92
CA LYS A 4 29.33 32.66 -2.46
C LYS A 4 27.88 32.45 -2.02
N LYS A 5 26.91 32.54 -2.95
CA LYS A 5 25.54 32.07 -2.75
C LYS A 5 25.58 30.57 -2.47
N LYS A 6 25.23 30.16 -1.24
CA LYS A 6 24.96 28.74 -0.93
C LYS A 6 23.77 28.29 -1.77
N ALA A 7 23.99 27.32 -2.65
CA ALA A 7 22.90 26.62 -3.32
C ALA A 7 22.10 25.87 -2.24
N THR A 8 20.83 26.24 -2.07
CA THR A 8 19.90 25.50 -1.21
C THR A 8 19.64 24.14 -1.84
N ALA A 9 20.02 23.06 -1.15
CA ALA A 9 19.73 21.70 -1.58
C ALA A 9 18.20 21.54 -1.78
N LYS A 10 17.79 21.12 -2.99
CA LYS A 10 16.40 20.90 -3.34
C LYS A 10 15.85 19.78 -2.45
N LYS A 11 14.87 20.08 -1.58
CA LYS A 11 14.25 19.09 -0.69
C LYS A 11 13.74 17.92 -1.55
N ALA A 12 14.19 16.70 -1.26
CA ALA A 12 13.76 15.52 -2.00
C ALA A 12 12.23 15.40 -1.99
N LYS A 13 11.63 15.04 -3.13
CA LYS A 13 10.18 14.87 -3.21
C LYS A 13 9.76 13.75 -2.23
N PRO A 14 8.66 13.94 -1.46
CA PRO A 14 8.11 12.89 -0.62
C PRO A 14 7.87 11.61 -1.42
N LYS A 15 8.10 10.45 -0.79
CA LYS A 15 7.80 9.14 -1.39
C LYS A 15 6.29 8.95 -1.51
N ASN A 16 5.86 8.33 -2.60
CA ASN A 16 4.47 7.93 -2.81
C ASN A 16 4.12 6.70 -1.95
N ALA A 17 2.84 6.42 -1.82
CA ALA A 17 2.32 5.22 -1.19
C ALA A 17 1.60 4.33 -2.20
N PHE A 18 1.65 3.03 -1.97
CA PHE A 18 0.83 2.03 -2.62
C PHE A 18 -0.11 1.38 -1.61
N TYR A 19 -1.37 1.21 -2.00
CA TYR A 19 -2.40 0.54 -1.23
C TYR A 19 -3.02 -0.59 -2.05
N ALA A 20 -3.25 -1.75 -1.44
CA ALA A 20 -3.95 -2.85 -2.11
C ALA A 20 -4.81 -3.64 -1.13
N GLN A 21 -5.94 -4.15 -1.63
CA GLN A 21 -6.82 -5.08 -0.92
C GLN A 21 -6.47 -6.52 -1.31
N SER A 22 -6.50 -7.42 -0.33
CA SER A 22 -6.08 -8.82 -0.50
C SER A 22 -7.07 -9.81 0.09
N GLY A 23 -7.29 -10.90 -0.63
CA GLY A 23 -8.21 -11.98 -0.25
C GLY A 23 -9.68 -11.61 -0.42
N GLY A 24 -10.54 -12.29 0.36
CA GLY A 24 -11.96 -11.98 0.43
C GLY A 24 -12.20 -10.55 0.96
N VAL A 25 -13.15 -9.85 0.34
CA VAL A 25 -13.58 -8.51 0.75
C VAL A 25 -14.55 -8.58 1.94
N THR A 26 -14.76 -7.45 2.62
CA THR A 26 -15.70 -7.36 3.76
C THR A 26 -16.66 -6.19 3.57
N ALA A 27 -17.66 -6.08 4.46
CA ALA A 27 -18.56 -4.93 4.49
C ALA A 27 -17.83 -3.59 4.79
N VAL A 28 -16.63 -3.63 5.38
CA VAL A 28 -15.94 -2.44 5.92
C VAL A 28 -14.50 -2.27 5.43
N ILE A 29 -13.99 -3.13 4.54
CA ILE A 29 -12.60 -3.03 4.04
C ILE A 29 -12.31 -1.69 3.34
N ASN A 30 -13.32 -1.05 2.75
CA ASN A 30 -13.22 0.29 2.19
C ASN A 30 -13.15 1.40 3.24
N ALA A 31 -13.64 1.19 4.47
CA ALA A 31 -13.45 2.13 5.56
C ALA A 31 -11.97 2.22 5.96
N SER A 32 -11.26 1.08 6.00
CA SER A 32 -9.80 1.06 6.16
C SER A 32 -9.09 1.76 4.99
N ALA A 33 -9.55 1.54 3.75
CA ALA A 33 -9.04 2.24 2.57
C ALA A 33 -9.18 3.78 2.69
N CYS A 34 -10.38 4.23 3.09
CA CYS A 34 -10.68 5.63 3.36
C CYS A 34 -9.71 6.21 4.40
N GLY A 35 -9.50 5.51 5.51
CA GLY A 35 -8.60 5.94 6.58
C GLY A 35 -7.16 6.15 6.09
N VAL A 36 -6.63 5.20 5.31
CA VAL A 36 -5.29 5.31 4.70
C VAL A 36 -5.21 6.51 3.77
N ILE A 37 -6.13 6.63 2.81
CA ILE A 37 -6.09 7.65 1.76
C ILE A 37 -6.30 9.05 2.35
N GLU A 38 -7.29 9.25 3.23
CA GLU A 38 -7.53 10.55 3.88
C GLU A 38 -6.34 10.97 4.74
N THR A 39 -5.74 10.04 5.49
CA THR A 39 -4.59 10.36 6.35
C THR A 39 -3.36 10.71 5.53
N ALA A 40 -3.06 9.95 4.47
CA ALA A 40 -1.98 10.29 3.55
C ALA A 40 -2.18 11.68 2.91
N ARG A 41 -3.42 12.00 2.50
CA ARG A 41 -3.77 13.33 1.95
C ARG A 41 -3.60 14.47 2.95
N LYS A 42 -3.69 14.22 4.26
CA LYS A 42 -3.43 15.22 5.32
C LYS A 42 -1.94 15.44 5.57
N HIS A 43 -1.08 14.49 5.20
CA HIS A 43 0.37 14.52 5.46
C HIS A 43 1.19 14.57 4.15
N LYS A 44 0.84 15.48 3.24
CA LYS A 44 1.49 15.66 1.92
C LYS A 44 2.97 16.03 1.99
N ASP A 45 3.42 16.53 3.13
CA ASP A 45 4.82 16.82 3.41
C ASP A 45 5.66 15.55 3.65
N LYS A 46 5.00 14.42 3.99
CA LYS A 46 5.62 13.12 4.26
C LYS A 46 5.32 12.07 3.20
N ILE A 47 4.06 12.04 2.72
CA ILE A 47 3.58 11.06 1.74
C ILE A 47 3.11 11.82 0.50
N GLY A 48 3.61 11.44 -0.68
CA GLY A 48 3.22 12.00 -1.96
C GLY A 48 1.82 11.53 -2.40
N LYS A 49 1.72 10.98 -3.61
CA LYS A 49 0.49 10.38 -4.11
C LYS A 49 0.24 9.03 -3.43
N VAL A 50 -1.04 8.64 -3.37
CA VAL A 50 -1.44 7.27 -3.04
C VAL A 50 -1.92 6.60 -4.31
N TYR A 51 -1.22 5.55 -4.73
CA TYR A 51 -1.64 4.64 -5.78
C TYR A 51 -2.37 3.45 -5.16
N ALA A 52 -3.43 2.97 -5.81
CA ALA A 52 -4.07 1.72 -5.46
C ALA A 52 -3.81 0.65 -6.52
N GLY A 53 -3.58 -0.60 -6.11
CA GLY A 53 -3.45 -1.72 -7.05
C GLY A 53 -4.81 -2.16 -7.55
N ARG A 54 -5.03 -2.12 -8.88
CA ARG A 54 -6.24 -2.69 -9.44
C ARG A 54 -6.26 -4.20 -9.20
N ASN A 55 -7.35 -4.70 -8.61
CA ASN A 55 -7.50 -6.12 -8.27
C ASN A 55 -6.41 -6.63 -7.32
N GLY A 56 -5.97 -5.79 -6.38
CA GLY A 56 -5.02 -6.17 -5.33
C GLY A 56 -3.56 -6.16 -5.80
N ILE A 57 -2.76 -7.12 -5.32
CA ILE A 57 -1.32 -7.16 -5.58
C ILE A 57 -0.98 -7.48 -7.05
N ILE A 58 -1.90 -8.15 -7.77
CA ILE A 58 -1.74 -8.38 -9.21
C ILE A 58 -1.59 -7.06 -9.95
N GLY A 59 -2.36 -6.03 -9.58
CA GLY A 59 -2.24 -4.71 -10.20
C GLY A 59 -0.85 -4.09 -10.04
N ALA A 60 -0.12 -4.37 -8.96
CA ALA A 60 1.28 -3.96 -8.86
C ALA A 60 2.18 -4.80 -9.79
N LEU A 61 2.01 -6.12 -9.82
CA LEU A 61 2.82 -7.02 -10.67
C LEU A 61 2.68 -6.68 -12.16
N THR A 62 1.45 -6.36 -12.59
CA THR A 62 1.11 -5.98 -13.97
C THR A 62 1.17 -4.48 -14.22
N GLU A 63 1.59 -3.68 -13.23
CA GLU A 63 1.69 -2.22 -13.31
C GLU A 63 0.37 -1.49 -13.68
N ASP A 64 -0.78 -2.07 -13.32
CA ASP A 64 -2.10 -1.45 -13.40
C ASP A 64 -2.44 -0.74 -12.08
N LEU A 65 -1.93 0.50 -11.98
CA LEU A 65 -2.06 1.35 -10.80
C LEU A 65 -3.15 2.41 -10.98
N ILE A 66 -4.00 2.56 -9.97
CA ILE A 66 -5.04 3.59 -9.88
C ILE A 66 -4.48 4.79 -9.11
N ASP A 67 -4.38 5.96 -9.76
CA ASP A 67 -4.01 7.21 -9.09
C ASP A 67 -5.22 7.76 -8.31
N THR A 68 -5.26 7.50 -7.01
CA THR A 68 -6.38 7.93 -6.15
C THR A 68 -6.47 9.46 -6.01
N SER A 69 -5.46 10.23 -6.43
CA SER A 69 -5.53 11.70 -6.40
C SER A 69 -6.51 12.26 -7.43
N LYS A 70 -6.93 11.45 -8.41
CA LYS A 70 -7.98 11.79 -9.38
C LYS A 70 -9.39 11.66 -8.79
N GLU A 71 -9.54 10.99 -7.66
CA GLU A 71 -10.83 10.84 -6.97
C GLU A 71 -11.14 12.05 -6.09
N SER A 72 -12.40 12.50 -6.14
CA SER A 72 -12.86 13.62 -5.32
C SER A 72 -12.79 13.29 -3.81
N ALA A 73 -12.75 14.32 -2.97
CA ALA A 73 -12.78 14.12 -1.52
C ALA A 73 -14.08 13.44 -1.05
N SER A 74 -15.22 13.75 -1.69
CA SER A 74 -16.50 13.12 -1.39
C SER A 74 -16.52 11.64 -1.81
N ALA A 75 -15.95 11.28 -2.96
CA ALA A 75 -15.82 9.88 -3.39
C ALA A 75 -14.98 9.06 -2.42
N ILE A 76 -13.82 9.58 -1.99
CA ILE A 76 -12.99 8.92 -0.98
C ILE A 76 -13.73 8.80 0.36
N LYS A 77 -14.43 9.84 0.82
CA LYS A 77 -15.22 9.78 2.07
C LYS A 77 -16.36 8.75 2.00
N ALA A 78 -16.98 8.60 0.83
CA ALA A 78 -18.07 7.64 0.62
C ALA A 78 -17.61 6.18 0.82
N LEU A 79 -16.33 5.87 0.61
CA LEU A 79 -15.76 4.54 0.87
C LEU A 79 -16.04 4.02 2.30
N ARG A 80 -16.19 4.91 3.28
CA ARG A 80 -16.55 4.55 4.66
C ARG A 80 -17.88 3.79 4.77
N HIS A 81 -18.77 3.98 3.80
CA HIS A 81 -20.12 3.42 3.78
C HIS A 81 -20.37 2.51 2.57
N THR A 82 -19.31 2.15 1.82
CA THR A 82 -19.41 1.30 0.63
C THR A 82 -18.82 -0.08 0.94
N PRO A 83 -19.60 -1.18 0.84
CA PRO A 83 -19.08 -2.52 1.09
C PRO A 83 -18.15 -3.01 -0.04
N SER A 84 -17.59 -4.21 0.13
CA SER A 84 -16.70 -4.88 -0.83
C SER A 84 -15.39 -4.12 -1.05
N GLY A 85 -14.62 -4.46 -2.09
CA GLY A 85 -13.34 -3.81 -2.40
C GLY A 85 -13.46 -2.81 -3.54
N ALA A 86 -13.40 -1.51 -3.25
CA ALA A 86 -13.57 -0.44 -4.23
C ALA A 86 -12.49 -0.42 -5.33
N PHE A 87 -11.32 -1.02 -5.08
CA PHE A 87 -10.22 -1.12 -6.03
C PHE A 87 -10.10 -2.53 -6.65
N GLY A 88 -11.02 -3.43 -6.31
CA GLY A 88 -10.88 -4.86 -6.54
C GLY A 88 -9.89 -5.51 -5.57
N SER A 89 -9.95 -6.85 -5.50
CA SER A 89 -9.06 -7.68 -4.69
C SER A 89 -8.74 -8.97 -5.45
N CYS A 90 -7.75 -9.73 -4.97
CA CYS A 90 -7.41 -11.04 -5.52
C CYS A 90 -7.06 -12.03 -4.41
N ARG A 91 -7.14 -13.33 -4.72
CA ARG A 91 -6.61 -14.43 -3.87
C ARG A 91 -5.21 -14.88 -4.32
N PHE A 92 -4.49 -14.03 -5.04
CA PHE A 92 -3.13 -14.31 -5.47
C PHE A 92 -2.18 -14.31 -4.28
N LYS A 93 -1.60 -15.48 -3.99
CA LYS A 93 -0.63 -15.67 -2.93
C LYS A 93 0.77 -15.60 -3.53
N LEU A 94 1.54 -14.60 -3.10
CA LEU A 94 2.98 -14.58 -3.38
C LEU A 94 3.62 -15.76 -2.67
N LYS A 95 4.40 -16.55 -3.41
CA LYS A 95 5.13 -17.69 -2.87
C LYS A 95 6.25 -17.23 -1.92
N SER A 96 6.99 -18.16 -1.34
CA SER A 96 8.17 -17.77 -0.55
C SER A 96 9.24 -17.12 -1.44
N LEU A 97 10.22 -16.44 -0.82
CA LEU A 97 11.32 -15.84 -1.57
C LEU A 97 12.17 -16.91 -2.27
N GLU A 98 12.32 -18.07 -1.65
CA GLU A 98 13.04 -19.23 -2.19
C GLU A 98 12.32 -19.81 -3.41
N GLU A 99 10.99 -19.84 -3.37
CA GLU A 99 10.17 -20.39 -4.46
C GLU A 99 9.96 -19.42 -5.62
N ASN A 100 9.81 -18.11 -5.35
CA ASN A 100 9.55 -17.12 -6.40
C ASN A 100 10.00 -15.70 -6.03
N GLN A 101 11.31 -15.50 -5.93
CA GLN A 101 11.90 -14.18 -5.72
C GLN A 101 11.49 -13.15 -6.78
N ARG A 102 11.28 -13.59 -8.03
CA ARG A 102 10.98 -12.73 -9.18
C ARG A 102 9.73 -11.88 -9.01
N GLU A 103 8.68 -12.39 -8.37
CA GLU A 103 7.47 -11.61 -8.12
C GLU A 103 7.75 -10.44 -7.15
N TYR A 104 8.55 -10.67 -6.12
CA TYR A 104 8.92 -9.61 -5.18
C TYR A 104 9.86 -8.59 -5.80
N GLU A 105 10.81 -9.03 -6.64
CA GLU A 105 11.67 -8.12 -7.42
C GLU A 105 10.82 -7.24 -8.33
N ARG A 106 9.87 -7.84 -9.06
CA ARG A 106 8.95 -7.10 -9.93
C ARG A 106 8.13 -6.06 -9.15
N LEU A 107 7.64 -6.41 -7.96
CA LEU A 107 6.94 -5.45 -7.09
C LEU A 107 7.83 -4.25 -6.72
N ILE A 108 9.09 -4.51 -6.35
CA ILE A 108 10.04 -3.47 -5.95
C ILE A 108 10.42 -2.58 -7.15
N GLU A 109 10.63 -3.16 -8.33
CA GLU A 109 10.86 -2.42 -9.58
C GLU A 109 9.72 -1.45 -9.89
N VAL A 110 8.47 -1.92 -9.80
CA VAL A 110 7.28 -1.07 -10.01
C VAL A 110 7.22 0.01 -8.93
N PHE A 111 7.46 -0.33 -7.67
CA PHE A 111 7.46 0.67 -6.61
C PHE A 111 8.55 1.72 -6.79
N GLU A 112 9.75 1.33 -7.23
CA GLU A 112 10.83 2.26 -7.53
C GLU A 112 10.48 3.18 -8.71
N ALA A 113 9.98 2.62 -9.81
CA ALA A 113 9.57 3.37 -11.01
C ALA A 113 8.52 4.45 -10.70
N HIS A 114 7.63 4.17 -9.75
CA HIS A 114 6.57 5.10 -9.32
C HIS A 114 6.93 5.90 -8.05
N ASN A 115 8.20 5.87 -7.62
CA ASN A 115 8.70 6.56 -6.43
C ASN A 115 7.89 6.22 -5.15
N ILE A 116 7.37 5.00 -5.04
CA ILE A 116 6.61 4.49 -3.91
C ILE A 116 7.60 4.03 -2.84
N GLY A 117 7.44 4.52 -1.60
CA GLY A 117 8.25 4.10 -0.45
C GLY A 117 7.42 3.56 0.71
N TYR A 118 6.09 3.59 0.58
CA TYR A 118 5.14 3.08 1.55
C TYR A 118 4.23 2.04 0.89
N PHE A 119 4.11 0.87 1.49
CA PHE A 119 3.25 -0.20 1.03
C PHE A 119 2.24 -0.55 2.13
N PHE A 120 0.98 -0.21 1.92
CA PHE A 120 -0.12 -0.53 2.82
C PHE A 120 -0.92 -1.71 2.24
N TYR A 121 -0.84 -2.88 2.88
CA TYR A 121 -1.50 -4.08 2.38
C TYR A 121 -2.64 -4.51 3.28
N ASN A 122 -3.87 -4.35 2.78
CA ASN A 122 -5.10 -4.55 3.54
C ASN A 122 -5.66 -5.96 3.34
N GLY A 123 -5.44 -6.83 4.33
CA GLY A 123 -5.58 -8.27 4.12
C GLY A 123 -5.45 -9.12 5.39
N GLY A 124 -5.42 -10.44 5.19
CA GLY A 124 -5.30 -11.42 6.28
C GLY A 124 -3.85 -11.76 6.63
N GLY A 125 -3.61 -12.92 7.25
CA GLY A 125 -2.28 -13.34 7.70
C GLY A 125 -1.24 -13.45 6.58
N ASP A 126 -1.62 -14.02 5.43
CA ASP A 126 -0.76 -14.10 4.24
C ASP A 126 -0.30 -12.72 3.74
N SER A 127 -1.13 -11.68 3.94
CA SER A 127 -0.79 -10.30 3.60
C SER A 127 0.24 -9.72 4.57
N ALA A 128 0.19 -10.08 5.85
CA ALA A 128 1.19 -9.68 6.83
C ALA A 128 2.58 -10.26 6.50
N ASP A 129 2.64 -11.54 6.14
CA ASP A 129 3.86 -12.20 5.68
C ASP A 129 4.42 -11.55 4.40
N THR A 130 3.54 -11.22 3.45
CA THR A 130 3.92 -10.46 2.23
C THR A 130 4.57 -9.12 2.58
N CYS A 131 3.99 -8.33 3.50
CA CYS A 131 4.59 -7.08 3.95
C CYS A 131 5.98 -7.29 4.55
N HIS A 132 6.16 -8.33 5.36
CA HIS A 132 7.45 -8.65 5.96
C HIS A 132 8.52 -8.92 4.90
N LYS A 133 8.22 -9.79 3.93
CA LYS A 133 9.13 -10.15 2.84
C LYS A 133 9.48 -8.96 1.95
N VAL A 134 8.51 -8.13 1.57
CA VAL A 134 8.74 -6.89 0.80
C VAL A 134 9.66 -5.94 1.57
N SER A 135 9.44 -5.75 2.87
CA SER A 135 10.29 -4.90 3.72
C SER A 135 11.74 -5.40 3.78
N GLN A 136 11.95 -6.71 3.85
CA GLN A 136 13.30 -7.31 3.86
C GLN A 136 13.99 -7.23 2.50
N LEU A 137 13.31 -7.62 1.42
CA LEU A 137 13.92 -7.67 0.08
C LEU A 137 14.21 -6.27 -0.45
N SER A 138 13.30 -5.31 -0.24
CA SER A 138 13.48 -3.92 -0.67
C SER A 138 14.75 -3.28 -0.11
N LYS A 139 15.11 -3.59 1.15
CA LYS A 139 16.38 -3.16 1.75
C LYS A 139 17.59 -3.79 1.05
N LYS A 140 17.52 -5.09 0.73
CA LYS A 140 18.60 -5.81 0.03
C LYS A 140 18.81 -5.26 -1.39
N MET A 141 17.73 -4.83 -2.05
CA MET A 141 17.77 -4.24 -3.39
C MET A 141 18.17 -2.76 -3.40
N GLY A 142 18.48 -2.15 -2.26
CA GLY A 142 18.90 -0.74 -2.20
C GLY A 142 17.76 0.27 -2.33
N TYR A 143 16.50 -0.17 -2.32
CA TYR A 143 15.32 0.67 -2.39
C TYR A 143 14.37 0.38 -1.22
N PRO A 144 14.68 0.83 0.02
CA PRO A 144 13.91 0.43 1.20
C PRO A 144 12.45 0.89 1.14
N ILE A 145 11.53 -0.05 1.35
CA ILE A 145 10.08 0.19 1.41
C ILE A 145 9.58 -0.06 2.82
N GLN A 146 8.79 0.88 3.35
CA GLN A 146 8.04 0.69 4.58
C GLN A 146 6.75 -0.06 4.24
N ALA A 147 6.71 -1.35 4.55
CA ALA A 147 5.52 -2.18 4.36
C ALA A 147 4.73 -2.32 5.67
N ILE A 148 3.47 -1.90 5.66
CA ILE A 148 2.55 -1.89 6.79
C ILE A 148 1.35 -2.75 6.43
N HIS A 149 1.12 -3.78 7.24
CA HIS A 149 -0.10 -4.59 7.16
C HIS A 149 -1.28 -3.81 7.74
N VAL A 150 -2.40 -3.79 7.02
CA VAL A 150 -3.69 -3.27 7.49
C VAL A 150 -4.59 -4.48 7.73
N PRO A 151 -4.98 -4.78 8.98
CA PRO A 151 -5.64 -6.04 9.31
C PRO A 151 -7.06 -6.10 8.74
N LYS A 152 -7.41 -7.25 8.14
CA LYS A 152 -8.74 -7.58 7.65
C LYS A 152 -8.92 -9.09 7.63
N THR A 153 -9.99 -9.56 8.27
CA THR A 153 -10.49 -10.94 8.15
C THR A 153 -11.89 -10.98 8.75
N VAL A 154 -12.81 -11.70 8.09
CA VAL A 154 -14.16 -11.94 8.62
C VAL A 154 -14.16 -13.08 9.64
N ASP A 155 -13.09 -13.87 9.68
CA ASP A 155 -12.98 -15.06 10.54
C ASP A 155 -12.42 -14.73 11.94
N ASN A 156 -12.03 -13.47 12.16
CA ASN A 156 -11.40 -12.98 13.39
C ASN A 156 -10.16 -13.78 13.82
N ASP A 157 -9.36 -14.24 12.85
CA ASP A 157 -8.28 -15.21 13.04
C ASP A 157 -6.87 -14.59 13.05
N LEU A 158 -6.73 -13.27 12.99
CA LEU A 158 -5.43 -12.63 13.15
C LEU A 158 -5.00 -12.65 14.63
N PRO A 159 -3.74 -13.01 14.93
CA PRO A 159 -3.26 -13.01 16.31
C PRO A 159 -3.05 -11.59 16.84
N ILE A 160 -2.86 -11.46 18.15
CA ILE A 160 -2.51 -10.24 18.90
C ILE A 160 -3.63 -9.21 18.98
N THR A 161 -4.29 -8.88 17.86
CA THR A 161 -5.45 -7.98 17.87
C THR A 161 -6.63 -8.63 18.58
N ASP A 162 -7.39 -7.87 19.37
CA ASP A 162 -8.59 -8.35 20.05
C ASP A 162 -9.69 -8.72 19.04
N ASN A 163 -9.84 -7.89 18.00
CA ASN A 163 -10.79 -8.09 16.93
C ASN A 163 -10.22 -7.69 15.56
N CYS A 164 -10.81 -8.25 14.51
CA CYS A 164 -10.43 -8.03 13.13
C CYS A 164 -11.49 -7.21 12.38
N PRO A 165 -11.10 -6.17 11.62
CA PRO A 165 -12.03 -5.42 10.78
C PRO A 165 -12.77 -6.32 9.78
N GLY A 166 -14.11 -6.33 9.89
CA GLY A 166 -15.01 -7.12 9.05
C GLY A 166 -15.70 -8.30 9.73
N PHE A 167 -15.30 -8.66 10.97
CA PHE A 167 -15.97 -9.72 11.74
C PHE A 167 -17.30 -9.26 12.37
N GLY A 168 -17.32 -8.06 12.97
CA GLY A 168 -18.48 -7.51 13.69
C GLY A 168 -19.52 -6.83 12.81
#